data_AF-X1MD30-F1
#
_entry.id   AF-X1MD30-F1
#
_cell.length_a   1.000
_cell.length_b   1.000
_cell.length_c   1.000
_cell.angle_alpha   90.00
_cell.angle_beta   90.00
_cell.angle_gamma   90.00
#
_symmetry.space_group_name_H-M   'P 1'
#
loop_
_entity.id
_entity.type
_entity.pdbx_description
1 polymer ?
#
loop_
_entity_poly.entity_id
_entity_poly.type
_entity_poly.pdbx_seq_one_letter_code
_entity_poly.pdbx_strand_id
1 'polypeptide(L)' 'MCCRLQLDLRELHRRYGGFFGYAEKTGSVGVVTVNMPRLGYFSKDEGKFFEQLGRLMELAKD' A
#
# COMPACT_ATOMS: atom_id res chain seq x y z
N MET A 1 5.95 10.69 -10.65
CA MET A 1 5.31 9.40 -10.30
C MET A 1 6.37 8.41 -9.84
N CYS A 2 6.17 7.71 -8.73
CA CYS A 2 7.02 6.58 -8.31
C CYS A 2 6.72 5.37 -9.21
N CYS A 3 7.39 5.32 -10.37
CA CYS A 3 7.56 4.28 -11.40
C CYS A 3 6.37 3.42 -11.91
N ARG A 4 5.37 3.05 -11.09
CA ARG A 4 4.22 2.21 -11.51
C ARG A 4 2.95 2.39 -10.66
N LEU A 5 2.87 3.42 -9.81
CA LEU A 5 1.66 3.70 -9.04
C LEU A 5 0.47 3.98 -9.96
N GLN A 6 -0.57 3.16 -9.88
CA GLN A 6 -1.84 3.35 -10.59
C GLN A 6 -2.90 3.82 -9.61
N LEU A 7 -3.33 5.06 -9.74
CA LEU A 7 -4.41 5.64 -8.94
C LEU A 7 -5.76 5.25 -9.52
N ASP A 8 -6.76 4.98 -8.65
CA ASP A 8 -8.14 4.87 -9.12
C ASP A 8 -8.71 6.26 -9.40
N LEU A 9 -8.76 6.61 -10.69
CA LEU A 9 -9.24 7.90 -11.16
C LEU A 9 -10.74 8.12 -10.88
N ARG A 10 -11.52 7.05 -10.60
CA ARG A 10 -12.95 7.15 -10.27
C ARG A 10 -13.18 7.78 -8.90
N GLU A 11 -12.26 7.54 -7.97
CA GLU A 11 -12.32 8.13 -6.62
C GLU A 11 -11.85 9.60 -6.64
N LEU A 12 -10.88 9.91 -7.50
CA LEU A 12 -10.36 11.27 -7.68
C LEU A 12 -11.39 12.24 -8.27
N HIS A 13 -12.34 11.75 -9.08
CA HIS A 13 -13.43 12.56 -9.63
C HIS A 13 -14.34 13.20 -8.56
N ARG A 14 -14.37 12.65 -7.33
CA ARG A 14 -15.32 13.06 -6.28
C ARG A 14 -14.77 14.12 -5.30
N ARG A 15 -13.48 14.48 -5.37
CA ARG A 15 -12.86 15.48 -4.46
C ARG A 15 -12.68 16.82 -5.21
N TYR A 16 -13.30 17.89 -4.69
CA TYR A 16 -13.28 19.32 -5.11
C TYR A 16 -12.45 19.67 -6.36
N GLY A 17 -13.10 20.09 -7.47
CA GLY A 17 -12.43 20.83 -8.56
C GLY A 17 -12.72 20.45 -10.02
N GLY A 18 -13.50 19.40 -10.31
CA GLY A 18 -14.01 19.12 -11.66
C GLY A 18 -13.02 18.54 -12.69
N PHE A 19 -13.58 18.21 -13.87
CA PHE A 19 -13.13 17.40 -15.02
C PHE A 19 -11.63 17.34 -15.46
N PHE A 20 -10.68 18.09 -14.88
CA PHE A 20 -9.30 18.18 -15.39
C PHE A 20 -8.22 18.23 -14.29
N GLY A 21 -7.16 17.41 -14.43
CA GLY A 21 -5.83 17.65 -13.83
C GLY A 21 -5.51 17.15 -12.41
N TYR A 22 -6.39 16.40 -11.73
CA TYR A 22 -6.14 15.99 -10.32
C TYR A 22 -5.15 14.83 -10.13
N ALA A 23 -5.03 13.96 -11.15
CA ALA A 23 -4.15 12.80 -11.10
C ALA A 23 -2.66 13.18 -10.96
N GLU A 24 -2.27 14.34 -11.45
CA GLU A 24 -0.88 14.81 -11.42
C GLU A 24 -0.43 15.29 -10.03
N LYS A 25 -1.37 15.76 -9.22
CA LYS A 25 -1.12 16.25 -7.85
C LYS A 25 -1.38 15.21 -6.76
N THR A 26 -1.84 14.03 -7.15
CA THR A 26 -2.11 12.92 -6.24
C THR A 26 -1.01 11.87 -6.39
N GLY A 27 -0.52 11.36 -5.27
CA GLY A 27 0.51 10.32 -5.26
C GLY A 27 0.65 9.70 -3.88
N SER A 28 1.43 8.63 -3.78
CA SER A 28 1.77 8.05 -2.48
C SER A 28 2.76 8.96 -1.75
N VAL A 29 2.49 9.23 -0.48
CA VAL A 29 3.41 10.00 0.39
C VAL A 29 4.63 9.14 0.76
N GLY A 30 4.43 7.84 0.94
CA GLY A 30 5.47 6.87 1.21
C GLY A 30 5.09 5.48 0.73
N VAL A 31 6.07 4.60 0.57
CA VAL A 31 5.85 3.18 0.24
C VAL A 31 6.75 2.36 1.16
N VAL A 32 6.15 1.41 1.87
CA VAL A 32 6.86 0.44 2.70
C VAL A 32 6.68 -0.94 2.06
N THR A 33 7.78 -1.68 1.92
CA THR A 33 7.77 -3.00 1.30
C THR A 33 8.02 -4.07 2.36
N VAL A 34 7.12 -5.05 2.45
CA VAL A 34 7.27 -6.20 3.35
C VAL A 34 7.99 -7.34 2.63
N ASN A 35 9.00 -7.92 3.27
CA ASN A 35 9.75 -9.04 2.72
C ASN A 35 9.00 -10.38 2.96
N MET A 36 8.16 -10.76 2.00
CA MET A 36 7.34 -11.98 2.07
C MET A 36 8.17 -13.28 2.13
N PRO A 37 9.23 -13.48 1.31
CA PRO A 37 10.06 -14.68 1.40
C PRO A 37 10.72 -14.86 2.77
N ARG A 38 11.19 -13.76 3.38
CA ARG A 38 11.78 -13.79 4.72
C ARG A 38 10.73 -14.17 5.77
N LEU A 39 9.52 -13.65 5.65
CA LEU A 39 8.42 -13.99 6.55
C LEU A 39 8.04 -15.47 6.44
N GLY A 40 7.96 -15.99 5.22
CA GLY A 40 7.72 -17.41 4.95
C GLY A 40 8.83 -18.31 5.50
N TYR A 41 10.09 -17.89 5.42
CA TYR A 41 11.22 -18.64 5.98
C TYR A 41 11.17 -18.76 7.52
N PHE A 42 10.73 -17.71 8.22
CA PHE A 42 10.63 -17.74 9.69
C PHE A 42 9.33 -18.38 10.21
N SER A 43 8.31 -18.48 9.37
CA SER A 43 7.01 -19.02 9.74
C SER A 43 7.04 -20.55 9.74
N LYS A 44 6.67 -21.14 10.87
CA LYS A 44 6.61 -22.62 11.02
C LYS A 44 5.30 -23.20 10.50
N ASP A 45 4.26 -22.38 10.45
CA ASP A 45 2.90 -22.74 10.09
C ASP A 45 2.18 -21.50 9.51
N GLU A 46 1.06 -21.73 8.82
CA GLU A 46 0.27 -20.68 8.19
C GLU A 46 -0.32 -19.69 9.20
N GLY A 47 -0.68 -20.16 10.40
CA GLY A 47 -1.23 -19.30 11.46
C GLY A 47 -0.22 -18.26 11.94
N LYS A 48 1.02 -18.68 12.24
CA LYS A 48 2.12 -17.79 12.62
C LYS A 48 2.53 -16.86 11.50
N PHE A 49 2.43 -17.29 10.25
CA PHE A 49 2.67 -16.42 9.11
C PHE A 49 1.71 -15.23 9.12
N PHE A 50 0.40 -15.48 9.25
CA PHE A 50 -0.60 -14.42 9.28
C PHE A 50 -0.53 -13.55 10.53
N GLU A 51 -0.18 -14.14 11.69
CA GLU A 51 0.04 -13.38 12.93
C GLU A 51 1.21 -12.38 12.79
N GLN A 52 2.36 -12.85 12.27
CA GLN A 52 3.52 -12.00 12.06
C GLN A 52 3.27 -10.96 10.95
N LEU A 53 2.57 -11.35 9.87
CA LEU A 53 2.16 -10.43 8.82
C LEU A 53 1.28 -9.31 9.38
N GLY A 54 0.27 -9.66 10.19
CA GLY A 54 -0.62 -8.69 10.82
C GLY A 54 0.14 -7.70 11.70
N ARG A 55 1.10 -8.17 12.50
CA ARG A 55 1.96 -7.30 13.30
C ARG A 55 2.78 -6.33 12.45
N LEU A 56 3.34 -6.81 11.33
CA LEU A 56 4.11 -5.97 10.40
C LEU A 56 3.23 -4.97 9.66
N MET A 57 1.97 -5.31 9.37
CA MET A 57 1.01 -4.41 8.74
C MET A 57 0.60 -3.27 9.68
N GLU A 58 0.38 -3.54 10.97
CA GLU A 58 0.08 -2.48 11.94
C GLU A 58 1.28 -1.55 12.11
N LEU A 59 2.50 -2.09 12.18
CA LEU A 59 3.74 -1.31 12.21
C LEU A 59 3.97 -0.47 10.95
N ALA A 60 3.44 -0.86 9.79
CA ALA A 60 3.60 -0.13 8.53
C ALA A 60 2.54 0.96 8.33
N LYS A 61 1.47 0.93 9.12
CA LYS A 61 0.37 1.89 9.10
C LYS A 61 0.69 3.12 9.95
N ASP A 62 1.40 2.92 11.06
CA ASP A 62 1.94 3.97 11.93
C ASP A 62 3.15 4.68 11.28
#